data_AF-A0A354MW11-F1
#
_entry.id   AF-A0A354MW11-F1
#
_cell.length_a   1.000
_cell.length_b   1.000
_cell.length_c   1.000
_cell.angle_alpha   90.00
_cell.angle_beta   90.00
_cell.angle_gamma   90.00
#
_symmetry.space_group_name_H-M   'P 1'
#
loop_
_entity.id
_entity.type
_entity.pdbx_description
1 polymer ?
#
loop_
_entity_poly.entity_id
_entity_poly.type
_entity_poly.pdbx_seq_one_letter_code
_entity_poly.pdbx_strand_id
1 'polypeptide(L)'
;MQQQAAARIDREIAGADTPIPEPTATDGISDNEAGSQPTGPKFEPYKDKIRKPGTGCVTMINDHLYEGRFSPRVNGKRIAKNIYATTREECEEKLKVLIAEMKKEIAKIKANAKKRELTEVSP
;
A
#
# COMPACT_ATOMS: atom_id res chain seq x y z
N MET A 1 37.71 7.84 -4.49
CA MET A 1 36.34 8.29 -4.16
C MET A 1 35.63 7.40 -3.14
N GLN A 2 35.55 6.06 -3.28
CA GLN A 2 34.77 5.21 -2.35
C GLN A 2 35.27 5.21 -0.90
N GLN A 3 36.58 5.28 -0.65
CA GLN A 3 37.15 5.28 0.71
C GLN A 3 36.77 6.53 1.52
N GLN A 4 36.63 7.69 0.86
CA GLN A 4 36.19 8.93 1.52
C GLN A 4 34.71 8.88 1.93
N ALA A 5 33.87 8.21 1.13
CA ALA A 5 32.46 8.02 1.49
C ALA A 5 32.31 7.09 2.69
N ALA A 6 33.05 5.98 2.72
CA ALA A 6 33.06 5.06 3.86
C ALA A 6 33.50 5.77 5.16
N ALA A 7 34.59 6.55 5.09
CA ALA A 7 35.08 7.29 6.25
C ALA A 7 34.11 8.36 6.77
N ARG A 8 33.23 8.91 5.92
CA ARG A 8 32.19 9.87 6.34
C ARG A 8 31.03 9.18 7.06
N ILE A 9 30.60 8.01 6.57
CA ILE A 9 29.51 7.23 7.17
C ILE A 9 29.91 6.72 8.56
N ASP A 10 31.11 6.15 8.68
CA ASP A 10 31.59 5.65 9.98
C ASP A 10 31.73 6.78 11.01
N ARG A 11 32.11 7.99 10.56
CA ARG A 11 32.22 9.18 11.41
C ARG A 11 30.86 9.71 11.89
N GLU A 12 29.84 9.68 11.04
CA GLU A 12 28.48 10.10 11.38
C GLU A 12 27.83 9.16 12.40
N ILE A 13 28.22 7.87 12.40
CA ILE A 13 27.76 6.88 13.38
C ILE A 13 28.51 6.98 14.71
N ALA A 14 29.82 7.22 14.68
CA ALA A 14 30.66 7.15 15.89
C ALA A 14 30.79 8.48 16.66
N GLY A 15 30.40 9.63 16.08
CA GLY A 15 30.30 10.91 16.79
C GLY A 15 31.60 11.40 17.44
N ALA A 16 32.77 11.07 16.91
CA ALA A 16 34.07 11.43 17.48
C ALA A 16 34.91 12.31 16.53
N ASP A 17 35.20 13.53 16.98
CA ASP A 17 36.09 14.49 16.32
C ASP A 17 37.56 14.15 16.59
N THR A 18 38.28 13.72 15.56
CA THR A 18 39.75 13.67 15.57
C THR A 18 40.31 14.50 14.40
N PRO A 19 41.34 15.33 14.62
CA PRO A 19 41.83 16.26 13.60
C PRO A 19 42.47 15.51 12.42
N ILE A 20 42.18 16.00 11.21
CA ILE A 20 42.68 15.46 9.94
C ILE A 20 44.16 15.86 9.79
N PRO A 21 45.10 14.92 9.49
CA PRO A 21 46.44 15.31 9.03
C PRO A 21 46.33 15.94 7.63
N GLU A 22 46.91 17.13 7.48
CA GLU A 22 46.81 17.93 6.25
C GLU A 22 47.34 17.20 5.01
N PRO A 23 46.60 17.19 3.88
CA PRO A 23 47.16 16.80 2.59
C PRO A 23 47.99 17.95 2.02
N THR A 24 49.31 17.75 1.95
CA THR A 24 50.22 18.57 1.15
C THR A 24 49.73 18.71 -0.30
N ALA A 25 49.86 19.93 -0.79
CA ALA A 25 49.36 20.50 -2.04
C ALA A 25 49.68 19.75 -3.34
N THR A 26 49.00 20.23 -4.40
CA THR A 26 49.05 19.99 -5.87
C THR A 26 47.92 19.05 -6.36
N ASP A 27 46.88 19.47 -7.09
CA ASP A 27 46.71 20.62 -7.99
C ASP A 27 45.25 21.06 -8.12
N GLY A 28 45.04 22.38 -8.23
CA GLY A 28 44.15 22.97 -9.23
C GLY A 28 42.65 23.10 -8.94
N ILE A 29 42.26 24.34 -8.61
CA ILE A 29 40.93 24.96 -8.80
C ILE A 29 39.92 24.71 -7.67
N SER A 30 40.07 25.51 -6.62
CA SER A 30 38.95 26.23 -6.00
C SER A 30 38.16 26.93 -7.11
N ASP A 31 36.85 26.70 -7.18
CA ASP A 31 35.90 27.81 -7.20
C ASP A 31 34.56 27.38 -6.58
N ASN A 32 34.15 28.16 -5.60
CA ASN A 32 32.82 28.19 -5.03
C ASN A 32 31.81 28.49 -6.14
N GLU A 33 30.95 27.53 -6.47
CA GLU A 33 29.64 27.81 -7.03
C GLU A 33 28.64 26.97 -6.23
N ALA A 34 28.20 27.55 -5.11
CA ALA A 34 26.87 27.30 -4.56
C ALA A 34 25.81 27.84 -5.55
N GLY A 35 25.80 27.32 -6.77
CA GLY A 35 24.85 27.62 -7.82
C GLY A 35 23.71 26.60 -7.70
N SER A 36 22.56 27.09 -7.26
CA SER A 36 21.31 26.36 -7.04
C SER A 36 21.12 25.18 -8.01
N GLN A 37 21.29 23.94 -7.52
CA GLN A 37 20.60 22.82 -8.15
C GLN A 37 19.12 23.22 -8.21
N PRO A 38 18.46 23.23 -9.39
CA PRO A 38 17.04 23.48 -9.44
C PRO A 38 16.40 22.44 -8.52
N THR A 39 15.77 22.90 -7.45
CA THR A 39 14.96 22.03 -6.61
C THR A 39 13.90 21.47 -7.55
N GLY A 40 14.10 20.21 -7.95
CA GLY A 40 13.17 19.53 -8.85
C GLY A 40 11.75 19.70 -8.31
N PRO A 41 10.74 19.74 -9.19
CA PRO A 41 9.36 19.95 -8.76
C PRO A 41 9.03 19.00 -7.62
N LYS A 42 8.52 19.55 -6.52
CA LYS A 42 8.14 18.78 -5.34
C LYS A 42 7.20 17.67 -5.78
N PHE A 43 7.64 16.42 -5.63
CA PHE A 43 6.79 15.28 -5.96
C PHE A 43 5.55 15.31 -5.07
N GLU A 44 4.39 15.45 -5.70
CA GLU A 44 3.10 15.30 -5.03
C GLU A 44 2.55 13.91 -5.38
N PRO A 45 2.39 13.02 -4.39
CA PRO A 45 1.79 11.72 -4.65
C PRO A 45 0.39 11.87 -5.24
N TYR A 46 0.16 11.28 -6.41
CA TYR A 46 -1.16 11.23 -7.01
C TYR A 46 -2.10 10.43 -6.10
N LYS A 47 -3.20 11.06 -5.67
CA LYS A 47 -4.23 10.41 -4.85
C LYS A 47 -5.31 9.84 -5.77
N ASP A 48 -5.24 8.54 -6.02
CA ASP A 48 -6.28 7.82 -6.76
C ASP A 48 -7.66 7.96 -6.09
N LYS A 49 -8.71 8.00 -6.91
CA LYS A 49 -10.10 7.94 -6.43
C LYS A 49 -10.41 6.55 -5.86
N ILE A 50 -10.36 6.43 -4.53
CA ILE A 50 -10.70 5.17 -3.83
C ILE A 50 -12.17 4.82 -4.07
N ARG A 51 -12.42 3.65 -4.66
CA ARG A 51 -13.78 3.13 -4.88
C ARG A 51 -14.45 2.80 -3.53
N LYS A 52 -15.77 2.99 -3.45
CA LYS A 52 -16.55 2.59 -2.26
C LYS A 52 -16.31 1.11 -1.95
N PRO A 53 -15.90 0.75 -0.73
CA PRO A 53 -15.66 -0.64 -0.39
C PRO A 53 -16.97 -1.43 -0.42
N GLY A 54 -16.93 -2.63 -0.99
CA GLY A 54 -18.04 -3.59 -0.90
C GLY A 54 -19.11 -3.51 -1.99
N THR A 55 -18.83 -2.83 -3.11
CA THR A 55 -19.69 -2.83 -4.32
C THR A 55 -19.34 -3.97 -5.30
N GLY A 56 -18.21 -4.66 -5.10
CA GLY A 56 -17.68 -5.62 -6.07
C GLY A 56 -17.12 -4.92 -7.31
N CYS A 57 -16.43 -5.66 -8.18
CA CYS A 57 -15.94 -5.17 -9.47
C CYS A 57 -16.36 -6.15 -10.56
N VAL A 58 -16.87 -5.63 -11.67
CA VAL A 58 -17.12 -6.43 -12.88
C VAL A 58 -16.04 -6.09 -13.90
N THR A 59 -15.34 -7.11 -14.37
CA THR A 59 -14.28 -7.02 -15.37
C THR A 59 -14.60 -7.96 -16.52
N MET A 60 -14.45 -7.48 -17.75
CA MET A 60 -14.53 -8.34 -18.92
C MET A 60 -13.19 -9.09 -19.02
N ILE A 61 -13.21 -10.41 -18.85
CA ILE A 61 -12.00 -11.23 -18.99
C ILE A 61 -11.80 -11.60 -20.46
N ASN A 62 -12.88 -12.01 -21.12
CA ASN A 62 -12.90 -12.39 -22.54
C ASN A 62 -14.03 -11.66 -23.26
N ASP A 63 -14.02 -11.67 -24.59
CA ASP A 63 -15.03 -11.02 -25.44
C ASP A 63 -16.48 -11.42 -25.15
N HIS A 64 -16.68 -12.57 -24.51
CA HIS A 64 -17.99 -13.14 -24.16
C HIS A 64 -18.12 -13.52 -22.68
N LEU A 65 -17.19 -13.08 -21.82
CA LEU A 65 -17.16 -13.49 -20.41
C LEU A 65 -16.79 -12.34 -19.48
N TYR A 66 -17.72 -12.03 -18.58
CA TYR A 66 -17.55 -11.09 -17.48
C TYR A 66 -17.32 -11.83 -16.17
N GLU A 67 -16.38 -11.32 -15.39
CA GLU A 67 -16.09 -11.73 -14.02
C GLU A 67 -16.56 -10.67 -13.03
N GLY A 68 -17.44 -11.06 -12.13
CA GLY A 68 -17.84 -10.30 -10.96
C GLY A 68 -17.01 -10.73 -9.76
N ARG A 69 -16.08 -9.90 -9.30
CA ARG A 69 -15.22 -10.16 -8.15
C ARG A 69 -15.72 -9.45 -6.91
N PHE A 70 -15.95 -10.20 -5.85
CA PHE A 70 -16.25 -9.70 -4.52
C PHE A 70 -15.26 -10.27 -3.50
N SER A 71 -14.63 -9.42 -2.68
CA SER A 71 -13.63 -9.84 -1.69
C SER A 71 -13.93 -9.31 -0.30
N PRO A 72 -14.95 -9.86 0.39
CA PRO A 72 -15.28 -9.47 1.75
C PRO A 72 -14.17 -9.85 2.74
N ARG A 73 -14.11 -9.11 3.85
CA ARG A 73 -13.29 -9.46 5.02
C ARG A 73 -14.16 -10.23 6.00
N VAL A 74 -13.82 -11.49 6.24
CA VAL A 74 -14.46 -12.37 7.22
C VAL A 74 -13.39 -12.78 8.23
N ASN A 75 -13.61 -12.52 9.52
CA ASN A 75 -12.66 -12.87 10.60
C ASN A 75 -11.22 -12.38 10.34
N GLY A 76 -11.07 -11.16 9.83
CA GLY A 76 -9.76 -10.56 9.52
C GLY A 76 -9.13 -11.01 8.19
N LYS A 77 -9.56 -12.13 7.60
CA LYS A 77 -9.05 -12.64 6.32
C LYS A 77 -9.93 -12.18 5.15
N ARG A 78 -9.31 -11.91 3.99
CA ARG A 78 -10.04 -11.63 2.74
C ARG A 78 -10.36 -12.94 2.03
N ILE A 79 -11.63 -13.15 1.72
CA ILE A 79 -12.07 -14.31 0.94
C ILE A 79 -12.54 -13.77 -0.40
N ALA A 80 -11.96 -14.24 -1.50
CA ALA A 80 -12.43 -13.88 -2.84
C ALA A 80 -13.58 -14.81 -3.27
N LYS A 81 -14.63 -14.21 -3.82
CA LYS A 81 -15.78 -14.88 -4.44
C LYS A 81 -15.95 -14.28 -5.83
N ASN A 82 -15.95 -15.16 -6.83
CA ASN A 82 -16.00 -14.78 -8.23
C ASN A 82 -17.29 -15.34 -8.85
N ILE A 83 -17.88 -14.59 -9.77
CA ILE A 83 -19.05 -14.99 -10.56
C ILE A 83 -18.71 -14.75 -12.02
N TYR A 84 -19.18 -15.65 -12.89
CA TYR A 84 -19.01 -15.51 -14.33
C TYR A 84 -20.36 -15.39 -15.03
N ALA A 85 -20.46 -14.52 -16.03
CA ALA A 85 -21.63 -14.37 -16.88
C ALA A 85 -21.23 -13.91 -18.29
N THR A 86 -22.09 -14.13 -19.28
CA THR A 86 -21.83 -13.74 -20.67
C THR A 86 -22.09 -12.27 -20.91
N THR A 87 -23.10 -11.70 -20.24
CA THR A 87 -23.41 -10.27 -20.29
C THR A 87 -22.98 -9.58 -18.99
N ARG A 88 -22.69 -8.27 -19.11
CA ARG A 88 -22.33 -7.45 -17.97
C ARG A 88 -23.48 -7.34 -16.96
N GLU A 89 -24.70 -7.19 -17.44
CA GLU A 89 -25.90 -7.00 -16.61
C GLU A 89 -26.19 -8.23 -15.75
N GLU A 90 -26.17 -9.43 -16.34
CA GLU A 90 -26.31 -10.68 -15.59
C GLU A 90 -25.21 -10.86 -14.54
N CYS A 91 -23.98 -10.45 -14.87
CA CYS A 91 -22.86 -10.48 -13.92
C CYS A 91 -23.14 -9.57 -12.72
N GLU A 92 -23.59 -8.34 -12.97
CA GLU A 92 -23.90 -7.35 -11.94
C GLU A 92 -25.07 -7.80 -11.04
N GLU A 93 -26.10 -8.42 -11.59
CA GLU A 93 -27.23 -8.94 -10.82
C GLU A 93 -26.83 -10.08 -9.90
N LYS A 94 -26.15 -11.10 -10.43
CA LYS A 94 -25.62 -12.23 -9.64
C LYS A 94 -24.65 -11.73 -8.57
N LEU A 95 -23.84 -10.72 -8.90
CA LEU A 95 -22.90 -10.11 -7.95
C LEU A 95 -23.62 -9.36 -6.83
N LYS A 96 -24.70 -8.62 -7.11
CA LYS A 96 -25.52 -7.96 -6.07
C LYS A 96 -26.14 -8.96 -5.10
N VAL A 97 -26.67 -10.07 -5.61
CA VAL A 97 -27.25 -11.15 -4.79
C VAL A 97 -26.18 -11.74 -3.87
N LEU A 98 -25.03 -12.13 -4.43
CA LEU A 98 -23.91 -12.68 -3.66
C LEU A 98 -23.41 -11.70 -2.59
N ILE A 99 -23.29 -10.41 -2.93
CA ILE A 99 -22.89 -9.37 -1.98
C ILE A 99 -23.89 -9.27 -0.82
N ALA A 100 -25.19 -9.32 -1.10
CA ALA A 100 -26.23 -9.20 -0.09
C ALA A 100 -26.20 -10.40 0.89
N GLU A 101 -26.04 -11.61 0.37
CA GLU A 101 -25.91 -12.84 1.17
C GLU A 101 -24.67 -12.81 2.05
N MET A 102 -23.51 -12.56 1.47
CA MET A 102 -22.24 -12.50 2.20
C MET A 102 -22.24 -11.39 3.25
N LYS A 103 -22.85 -10.23 2.98
CA LYS A 103 -22.98 -9.15 3.99
C LYS A 103 -23.85 -9.60 5.18
N LYS A 104 -24.94 -10.34 4.94
CA LYS A 104 -25.77 -10.91 6.00
C LYS A 104 -24.97 -11.91 6.84
N GLU A 105 -24.17 -12.76 6.21
CA GLU A 105 -23.31 -13.72 6.92
C GLU A 105 -22.24 -13.02 7.77
N ILE A 106 -21.56 -12.01 7.22
CA ILE A 106 -20.56 -11.21 7.96
C ILE A 106 -21.21 -10.53 9.17
N ALA A 107 -22.41 -9.99 9.01
CA ALA A 107 -23.14 -9.38 10.11
C ALA A 107 -23.46 -10.40 11.23
N LYS A 108 -23.89 -11.63 10.87
CA LYS A 108 -24.11 -12.73 11.82
C LYS A 108 -22.83 -13.13 12.55
N ILE A 109 -21.73 -13.31 11.81
CA ILE A 109 -20.43 -13.68 12.38
C ILE A 109 -19.94 -12.60 13.35
N LYS A 110 -20.04 -11.32 12.95
CA LYS A 110 -19.67 -10.18 13.80
C LYS A 110 -20.52 -10.09 15.06
N ALA A 111 -21.83 -10.34 14.95
CA ALA A 111 -22.73 -10.38 16.10
C ALA A 111 -22.39 -11.53 17.06
N ASN A 112 -22.07 -12.72 16.52
CA ASN A 112 -21.66 -13.87 17.33
C ASN A 112 -20.32 -13.65 18.01
N ALA A 113 -19.34 -13.04 17.32
CA ALA A 113 -18.06 -12.67 17.92
C ALA A 113 -18.25 -11.72 19.11
N LYS A 114 -19.08 -10.68 18.94
CA LYS A 114 -19.42 -9.75 20.02
C LYS A 114 -20.13 -10.44 21.20
N LYS A 115 -21.02 -11.40 20.92
CA LYS A 115 -21.68 -12.19 21.98
C LYS A 115 -20.69 -13.05 22.76
N ARG A 116 -19.76 -13.73 22.07
CA ARG A 116 -18.73 -14.57 22.71
C ARG A 116 -17.80 -13.75 23.60
N GLU A 117 -17.37 -12.59 23.11
CA GLU A 117 -16.55 -11.65 23.89
C GLU A 117 -17.28 -11.16 25.14
N LEU A 118 -18.60 -10.92 25.07
CA LEU A 118 -19.38 -10.53 26.25
C LEU A 118 -19.54 -11.66 27.27
N THR A 119 -19.58 -12.92 26.82
CA THR A 119 -19.72 -14.09 27.71
C THR A 119 -18.40 -14.52 28.35
N GLU A 120 -17.26 -14.25 27.72
CA GLU A 120 -15.93 -14.58 28.26
C GLU A 120 -15.41 -13.55 29.28
N VAL A 121 -16.05 -12.38 29.38
CA VAL A 121 -15.67 -11.29 30.31
C VAL A 121 -16.56 -11.26 31.56
N SER A 122 -17.52 -12.18 31.72
CA SER A 122 -18.25 -12.38 32.97
C SER A 122 -17.57 -13.48 33.79
N PRO A 123 -17.00 -13.18 34.98
CA PRO A 123 -16.42 -14.19 35.88
C PRO A 123 -17.45 -15.18 36.43
#